data_AF-A0A8T3YBH1-F1
#
_entry.id   AF-A0A8T3YBH1-F1
#
_cell.length_a   1.000
_cell.length_b   1.000
_cell.length_c   1.000
_cell.angle_alpha   90.00
_cell.angle_beta   90.00
_cell.angle_gamma   90.00
#
_symmetry.space_group_name_H-M   'P 1'
#
loop_
_entity.id
_entity.type
_entity.pdbx_description
1 polymer ?
#
loop_
_entity_poly.entity_id
_entity_poly.type
_entity_poly.pdbx_seq_one_letter_code
_entity_poly.pdbx_strand_id
1 'polypeptide(L)'
;MGQFSVVSNRTLKNKKGEDAGRLKVLVRTGTTVAETSYKCPECFHEEQLNLEWQRPLVVTCSKCANKIKMEKLKDEIKKEKKKEKAETEKKLMAFKAK
;
A
#
# COMPACT_ATOMS: atom_id res chain seq x y z
N MET A 1 -27.00 -11.98 -4.89
CA MET A 1 -25.53 -12.16 -4.91
C MET A 1 -24.90 -10.82 -4.60
N GLY A 2 -24.17 -10.69 -3.49
CA GLY A 2 -23.53 -9.42 -3.13
C GLY A 2 -22.47 -9.06 -4.17
N GLN A 3 -22.74 -8.04 -4.98
CA GLN A 3 -21.82 -7.57 -6.00
C GLN A 3 -20.77 -6.70 -5.30
N PHE A 4 -19.49 -7.04 -5.41
CA PHE A 4 -18.38 -6.23 -4.90
C PHE A 4 -17.83 -5.39 -6.05
N SER A 5 -17.67 -4.09 -5.85
CA SER A 5 -17.11 -3.18 -6.87
C SER A 5 -15.58 -3.16 -6.85
N VAL A 6 -14.98 -3.28 -5.67
CA VAL A 6 -13.52 -3.32 -5.54
C VAL A 6 -13.15 -4.37 -4.50
N VAL A 7 -12.34 -5.33 -4.92
CA VAL A 7 -11.66 -6.27 -4.04
C VAL A 7 -10.18 -6.04 -4.22
N SER A 8 -9.45 -5.79 -3.14
CA SER A 8 -8.01 -5.64 -3.19
C SER A 8 -7.37 -6.34 -2.00
N ASN A 9 -6.47 -7.26 -2.29
CA ASN A 9 -5.65 -7.93 -1.30
C ASN A 9 -4.19 -7.62 -1.63
N ARG A 10 -3.48 -6.93 -0.74
CA ARG A 10 -2.07 -6.57 -0.92
C ARG A 10 -1.28 -7.08 0.28
N THR A 11 -0.12 -7.67 0.00
CA THR A 11 0.88 -7.92 1.04
C THR A 11 1.69 -6.65 1.27
N LEU A 12 1.97 -6.36 2.55
CA LEU A 12 2.79 -5.23 2.97
C LEU A 12 4.13 -5.78 3.43
N LYS A 13 5.21 -5.27 2.83
CA LYS A 13 6.57 -5.61 3.22
C LYS A 13 6.98 -4.80 4.44
N ASN A 14 7.62 -5.46 5.41
CA ASN A 14 8.24 -4.77 6.53
C ASN A 14 9.59 -4.16 6.10
N LYS A 15 10.21 -3.32 6.93
CA LYS A 15 11.54 -2.72 6.71
C LYS A 15 12.65 -3.74 6.41
N LYS A 16 12.47 -4.99 6.83
CA LYS A 16 13.38 -6.12 6.56
C LYS A 16 13.15 -6.80 5.20
N GLY A 17 12.16 -6.37 4.42
CA GLY A 17 11.82 -6.99 3.13
C GLY A 17 10.92 -8.23 3.22
N GLU A 18 10.51 -8.63 4.43
CA GLU A 18 9.63 -9.78 4.66
C GLU A 18 8.15 -9.39 4.53
N ASP A 19 7.36 -10.26 3.88
CA ASP A 19 5.91 -10.14 3.71
C ASP A 19 5.16 -10.46 5.02
N ALA A 20 5.29 -9.58 6.01
CA ALA A 20 4.68 -9.75 7.33
C ALA A 20 3.25 -9.17 7.42
N GLY A 21 2.91 -8.18 6.59
CA GLY A 21 1.63 -7.48 6.64
C GLY A 21 0.68 -7.87 5.51
N ARG A 22 -0.62 -7.71 5.74
CA ARG A 22 -1.67 -7.95 4.76
C ARG A 22 -2.70 -6.83 4.83
N LEU A 23 -3.20 -6.38 3.70
CA LEU A 23 -4.26 -5.39 3.60
C LEU A 23 -5.33 -5.91 2.65
N LYS A 24 -6.52 -6.12 3.19
CA LYS A 24 -7.71 -6.57 2.46
C LYS A 24 -8.73 -5.46 2.49
N VAL A 25 -9.11 -4.97 1.31
CA VAL A 25 -10.14 -3.97 1.14
C VAL A 25 -11.27 -4.55 0.30
N LEU A 26 -12.48 -4.44 0.81
CA LEU A 26 -13.71 -4.91 0.19
C LEU A 26 -14.68 -3.73 0.10
N VAL A 27 -15.10 -3.39 -1.12
CA VAL A 27 -16.08 -2.34 -1.38
C VAL A 27 -17.31 -2.98 -2.03
N ARG A 28 -18.46 -2.84 -1.38
CA ARG A 28 -19.74 -3.32 -1.93
C ARG A 28 -20.23 -2.40 -3.04
N THR A 29 -20.81 -2.98 -4.08
CA THR A 29 -21.39 -2.20 -5.19
C THR A 29 -22.58 -1.39 -4.70
N GLY A 30 -22.56 -0.09 -4.98
CA GLY A 30 -23.58 0.85 -4.54
C GLY A 30 -23.34 1.46 -3.15
N THR A 31 -22.22 1.15 -2.49
CA THR A 31 -21.85 1.74 -1.20
C THR A 31 -20.50 2.44 -1.30
N THR A 32 -20.36 3.59 -0.66
CA THR A 32 -19.10 4.32 -0.50
C THR A 32 -18.28 3.84 0.69
N VAL A 33 -18.69 2.76 1.36
CA VAL A 33 -18.00 2.21 2.54
C VAL A 33 -17.11 1.06 2.11
N ALA A 34 -15.84 1.13 2.51
CA ALA A 34 -14.84 0.09 2.34
C ALA A 34 -14.65 -0.67 3.66
N GLU A 35 -14.98 -1.96 3.65
CA GLU A 35 -14.61 -2.91 4.69
C GLU A 35 -13.11 -3.20 4.53
N THR A 36 -12.30 -2.63 5.42
CA THR A 36 -10.84 -2.70 5.37
C THR A 36 -10.30 -3.52 6.53
N SER A 37 -9.79 -4.71 6.25
CA SER A 37 -9.06 -5.51 7.22
C SER A 37 -7.56 -5.37 6.95
N TYR A 38 -6.78 -4.99 7.95
CA TYR A 38 -5.34 -4.85 7.81
C TYR A 38 -4.58 -5.61 8.91
N LYS A 39 -3.37 -6.02 8.58
CA LYS A 39 -2.39 -6.66 9.47
C LYS A 39 -1.12 -5.81 9.46
N CYS A 40 -0.78 -5.14 10.57
CA CYS A 40 0.42 -4.30 10.68
C CYS A 40 1.67 -5.18 10.46
N PRO A 41 2.56 -4.84 9.51
CA PRO A 41 3.77 -5.61 9.24
C PRO A 41 4.82 -5.52 10.38
N GLU A 42 4.71 -4.53 11.27
CA GLU A 42 5.66 -4.34 12.38
C GLU A 42 5.20 -5.01 13.68
N CYS A 43 3.92 -4.87 14.05
CA CYS A 43 3.40 -5.42 15.31
C CYS A 43 2.46 -6.62 15.16
N PHE A 44 2.24 -7.09 13.92
CA PHE A 44 1.34 -8.21 13.57
C PHE A 44 -0.11 -8.05 14.05
N HIS A 45 -0.50 -6.84 14.44
CA HIS A 45 -1.84 -6.55 14.89
C HIS A 45 -2.82 -6.57 13.72
N GLU A 46 -3.93 -7.28 13.89
CA GLU A 46 -4.99 -7.44 12.91
C GLU A 46 -6.23 -6.69 13.39
N GLU A 47 -6.73 -5.78 12.56
CA GLU A 47 -7.90 -4.97 12.86
C GLU A 47 -8.74 -4.79 11.61
N GLN A 48 -10.06 -4.70 11.82
CA GLN A 48 -11.02 -4.44 10.77
C GLN A 48 -11.70 -3.10 11.02
N LEU A 49 -11.69 -2.26 9.99
CA LEU A 49 -12.21 -0.91 10.00
C LEU A 49 -13.17 -0.73 8.83
N ASN A 50 -14.28 -0.07 9.07
CA ASN A 50 -15.19 0.37 8.02
C ASN A 50 -14.93 1.85 7.79
N LEU A 51 -14.28 2.18 6.68
CA LEU A 51 -13.89 3.54 6.33
C LEU A 51 -14.59 3.96 5.05
N GLU A 52 -14.80 5.26 4.85
CA GLU A 52 -15.24 5.75 3.55
C GLU A 52 -14.16 5.43 2.49
N TRP A 53 -14.61 4.87 1.37
CA TRP A 53 -13.76 4.50 0.26
C TRP A 53 -13.27 5.74 -0.48
N GLN A 54 -12.10 6.21 -0.08
CA GLN A 54 -11.35 7.26 -0.76
C GLN A 54 -9.97 6.74 -1.19
N ARG A 55 -9.50 7.16 -2.36
CA ARG A 55 -8.15 6.83 -2.86
C ARG A 55 -7.29 8.09 -2.84
N PRO A 56 -6.08 8.07 -2.23
CA PRO A 56 -5.40 6.95 -1.57
C PRO A 56 -5.99 6.61 -0.19
N LEU A 57 -6.15 5.32 0.09
CA LEU A 57 -6.64 4.87 1.40
C LEU A 57 -5.48 4.90 2.39
N VAL A 58 -5.60 5.67 3.48
CA VAL A 58 -4.59 5.73 4.54
C VAL A 58 -5.17 5.07 5.77
N VAL A 59 -4.56 3.96 6.19
CA VAL A 59 -4.94 3.24 7.40
C VAL A 59 -3.82 3.43 8.41
N THR A 60 -4.14 3.97 9.58
CA THR A 60 -3.17 4.10 10.68
C THR A 60 -3.41 2.96 11.65
N CYS A 61 -2.38 2.20 11.99
CA CYS A 61 -2.54 1.10 12.92
C CYS A 61 -2.71 1.60 14.36
N SER A 62 -3.75 1.14 15.05
CA SER A 62 -4.06 1.49 16.44
C SER A 62 -2.93 1.15 17.44
N LYS A 63 -2.11 0.14 17.13
CA LYS A 63 -1.06 -0.38 18.05
C LYS A 63 0.34 0.18 17.76
N CYS A 64 0.74 0.18 16.49
CA CYS A 64 2.10 0.57 16.05
C CYS A 64 2.17 2.04 15.57
N ALA A 65 1.03 2.73 15.44
CA ALA A 65 0.88 4.05 14.79
C ALA A 65 1.45 4.11 13.35
N ASN A 66 1.74 2.94 12.76
CA ASN A 66 2.30 2.85 11.43
C ASN A 66 1.23 3.20 10.39
N LYS A 67 1.61 3.98 9.38
CA LYS A 67 0.71 4.49 8.34
C LYS A 67 0.82 3.61 7.11
N ILE A 68 -0.20 2.79 6.88
CA ILE A 68 -0.36 1.94 5.71
C ILE A 68 -1.09 2.77 4.65
N LYS A 69 -0.35 3.22 3.63
CA LYS A 69 -0.92 3.96 2.51
C LYS A 69 -1.13 3.03 1.33
N MET A 70 -2.37 2.92 0.87
CA MET A 70 -2.73 2.18 -0.33
C MET A 70 -3.01 3.16 -1.47
N GLU A 71 -2.01 3.37 -2.32
CA GLU A 71 -2.12 4.19 -3.53
C GLU A 71 -2.64 3.37 -4.71
N LYS A 72 -3.03 4.05 -5.81
CA LYS A 72 -3.35 3.37 -7.07
C LYS A 72 -2.08 2.65 -7.55
N LEU A 73 -2.23 1.44 -8.06
CA LEU A 73 -1.11 0.63 -8.56
C LEU A 73 -0.27 1.40 -9.61
N LYS A 74 -0.92 2.19 -10.47
CA LYS A 74 -0.26 3.06 -11.45
C LYS A 74 0.69 4.09 -10.82
N ASP A 75 0.34 4.64 -9.66
CA ASP A 75 1.14 5.64 -8.96
C ASP A 75 2.36 5.03 -8.27
N GLU A 76 2.22 3.81 -7.72
CA GLU A 76 3.35 3.06 -7.15
C GLU A 76 4.39 2.72 -8.23
N ILE A 77 3.96 2.13 -9.35
CA ILE A 77 4.85 1.77 -10.47
C ILE A 77 5.56 3.01 -11.04
N LYS A 78 4.87 4.15 -11.10
CA LYS A 78 5.46 5.41 -11.59
C LYS A 78 6.55 5.94 -10.65
N LYS A 79 6.39 5.77 -9.33
CA LYS A 79 7.42 6.14 -8.34
C LYS A 79 8.64 5.25 -8.42
N GLU A 80 8.46 3.93 -8.58
CA GLU A 80 9.58 2.99 -8.73
C GLU A 80 10.40 3.29 -9.98
N LYS A 81 9.75 3.42 -11.15
CA LYS A 81 10.44 3.80 -12.39
C LYS A 81 11.21 5.11 -12.30
N LYS A 82 10.68 6.11 -11.57
CA LYS A 82 11.36 7.39 -11.39
C LYS A 82 12.61 7.25 -10.51
N LYS A 83 12.56 6.40 -9.48
CA LYS A 83 13.73 6.10 -8.64
C LYS A 83 14.80 5.35 -9.42
N GLU A 84 14.44 4.31 -10.17
CA GLU A 84 15.39 3.56 -11.01
C GLU A 84 16.07 4.47 -12.04
N LYS A 85 15.31 5.34 -12.71
CA LYS A 85 15.88 6.28 -13.68
C LYS A 85 16.85 7.26 -13.04
N ALA A 86 16.52 7.80 -11.86
CA ALA A 86 17.39 8.71 -11.12
C ALA A 86 18.67 8.03 -10.61
N GLU A 87 18.59 6.78 -10.15
CA GLU A 87 19.77 6.02 -9.73
C GLU A 87 20.67 5.67 -10.92
N THR A 88 20.07 5.29 -12.04
CA THR A 88 20.79 5.00 -13.29
C THR A 88 21.51 6.25 -13.81
N GLU A 89 20.85 7.41 -13.79
CA GLU A 89 21.43 8.68 -14.22
C GLU A 89 22.58 9.11 -13.30
N LYS A 90 22.45 8.93 -11.97
CA LYS A 90 23.54 9.16 -11.02
C LYS A 90 24.74 8.24 -11.26
N LYS A 91 24.51 6.94 -11.49
CA LYS A 91 25.57 5.97 -11.82
C LYS A 91 26.28 6.34 -13.11
N LEU A 92 25.54 6.75 -14.15
CA LEU A 92 26.09 7.19 -15.43
C LEU A 92 26.94 8.47 -15.29
N MET A 93 26.49 9.43 -14.48
CA MET A 93 27.22 10.67 -14.21
C MET A 93 28.50 10.42 -13.39
N ALA A 94 28.45 9.52 -12.39
CA ALA A 94 29.63 9.13 -11.60
C ALA A 94 30.68 8.37 -12.43
N PHE A 95 30.25 7.56 -13.40
CA PHE A 95 31.16 6.85 -14.30
C PHE A 95 31.85 7.79 -15.30
N LYS A 96 31.14 8.82 -15.80
CA LYS A 96 31.71 9.82 -16.73
C LYS A 96 32.68 10.82 -16.09
N ALA A 97 32.68 10.94 -14.76
CA ALA A 97 33.54 11.85 -14.02
C ALA A 97 34.89 11.23 -13.56
N LYS A 98 35.13 9.96 -13.92
CA LYS A 98 36.35 9.21 -13.60
C LYS A 98 37.13 8.94 -14.88
#